data_AF-A0A659UUL5-F1
#
_entry.id   AF-A0A659UUL5-F1
#
_cell.length_a   1.000
_cell.length_b   1.000
_cell.length_c   1.000
_cell.angle_alpha   90.00
_cell.angle_beta   90.00
_cell.angle_gamma   90.00
#
_symmetry.space_group_name_H-M   'P 1'
#
loop_
_entity.id
_entity.type
_entity.pdbx_description
1 polymer ?
#
loop_
_entity_poly.entity_id
_entity_poly.type
_entity_poly.pdbx_seq_one_letter_code
_entity_poly.pdbx_strand_id
1 'polypeptide(L)'
;MNELEQIGLATMRDCWITGGASFDLAPVAWREIAGGSDPDEKERRLLAIAAQALEIALRPAAPSTLKRRPQLPELALPMLPDRLRPLVRAALKQATDTRGKARVVTLVASHGLV
;
A
#
# COMPACT_ATOMS: atom_id res chain seq x y z
N MET A 1 -3.74 10.80 -32.22
CA MET A 1 -2.37 10.78 -31.67
C MET A 1 -1.51 10.02 -32.66
N ASN A 2 -0.48 10.65 -33.21
CA ASN A 2 0.42 10.09 -34.20
C ASN A 2 1.41 9.10 -33.54
N GLU A 3 2.00 8.18 -34.30
CA GLU A 3 2.90 7.14 -33.80
C GLU A 3 4.16 7.75 -33.13
N LEU A 4 4.68 8.82 -33.71
CA LEU A 4 5.81 9.59 -33.15
C LEU A 4 5.47 10.23 -31.79
N GLU A 5 4.23 10.66 -31.60
CA GLU A 5 3.78 11.24 -30.33
C GLU A 5 3.71 10.15 -29.25
N GLN A 6 3.24 8.94 -29.59
CA GLN A 6 3.21 7.81 -28.66
C GLN A 6 4.60 7.35 -28.23
N ILE A 7 5.57 7.33 -29.16
CA ILE A 7 6.97 6.98 -28.86
C ILE A 7 7.62 8.01 -27.93
N GLY A 8 7.41 9.31 -28.20
CA GLY A 8 7.91 10.38 -27.34
C GLY A 8 7.33 10.29 -25.92
N LEU A 9 6.04 9.99 -25.82
CA LEU A 9 5.35 9.81 -24.55
C LEU A 9 5.82 8.60 -23.74
N ALA A 10 6.09 7.48 -24.41
CA ALA A 10 6.68 6.30 -23.78
C ALA A 10 8.09 6.62 -23.24
N THR A 11 8.88 7.41 -23.98
CA THR A 11 10.22 7.83 -23.56
C THR A 11 10.16 8.76 -22.33
N MET A 12 9.23 9.71 -22.31
CA MET A 12 8.99 10.58 -21.14
C MET A 12 8.60 9.75 -19.90
N ARG A 13 7.71 8.77 -20.06
CA ARG A 13 7.33 7.84 -18.99
C ARG A 13 8.54 7.11 -18.41
N ASP A 14 9.39 6.57 -19.27
CA ASP A 14 10.56 5.80 -18.84
C ASP A 14 11.60 6.70 -18.12
N CYS A 15 11.73 7.97 -18.53
CA CYS A 15 12.51 8.97 -17.80
C CYS A 15 11.96 9.23 -16.38
N TRP A 16 10.64 9.42 -16.22
CA TRP A 16 10.06 9.60 -14.88
C TRP A 16 10.20 8.37 -13.99
N ILE A 17 10.03 7.16 -14.54
CA ILE A 17 10.22 5.90 -13.79
C ILE A 17 11.66 5.79 -13.26
N THR A 18 12.64 6.28 -14.01
CA THR A 18 14.06 6.28 -13.62
C THR A 18 14.46 7.47 -12.74
N GLY A 19 13.52 8.39 -12.45
CA GLY A 19 13.75 9.59 -11.63
C GLY A 19 14.40 10.75 -12.38
N GLY A 20 14.42 10.72 -13.71
CA GLY A 20 14.94 11.78 -14.56
C GLY A 20 13.89 12.85 -14.90
N ALA A 21 14.38 14.02 -15.31
CA ALA A 21 13.57 15.08 -15.90
C ALA A 21 13.15 14.69 -17.34
N SER A 22 11.94 15.03 -17.73
CA SER A 22 11.40 14.72 -19.06
C SER A 22 10.92 15.96 -19.82
N PHE A 23 10.96 17.14 -19.20
CA PHE A 23 10.42 18.37 -19.76
C PHE A 23 10.95 18.68 -21.16
N ASP A 24 12.24 18.51 -21.39
CA ASP A 24 12.87 18.78 -22.69
C ASP A 24 12.50 17.77 -23.79
N LEU A 25 11.99 16.59 -23.41
CA LEU A 25 11.52 15.55 -24.32
C LEU A 25 10.08 15.80 -24.79
N ALA A 26 9.35 16.69 -24.13
CA ALA A 26 7.95 16.93 -24.44
C ALA A 26 7.75 17.76 -25.73
N PRO A 27 6.67 17.49 -26.48
CA PRO A 27 6.27 18.33 -27.61
C PRO A 27 6.20 19.81 -27.24
N VAL A 28 6.55 20.70 -28.17
CA VAL A 28 6.59 22.16 -27.95
C VAL A 28 5.27 22.68 -27.36
N ALA A 29 4.14 22.27 -27.94
CA ALA A 29 2.82 22.67 -27.48
C ALA A 29 2.56 22.26 -26.01
N TRP A 30 3.12 21.12 -25.56
CA TRP A 30 2.94 20.66 -24.18
C TRP A 30 3.85 21.39 -23.22
N ARG A 31 5.07 21.74 -23.64
CA ARG A 31 5.99 22.57 -22.86
C ARG A 31 5.44 23.98 -22.63
N GLU A 32 4.74 24.54 -23.62
CA GLU A 32 4.07 25.83 -23.50
C GLU A 32 2.93 25.77 -22.46
N ILE A 33 2.13 24.70 -22.47
CA ILE A 33 1.03 24.51 -21.50
C ILE A 33 1.56 24.20 -20.09
N ALA A 34 2.59 23.36 -19.98
CA ALA A 34 3.22 22.99 -18.72
C ALA A 34 4.18 24.06 -18.17
N GLY A 35 4.32 25.19 -18.87
CA GLY A 35 5.19 26.30 -18.48
C GLY A 35 4.93 26.78 -17.05
N GLY A 36 6.00 27.19 -16.37
CA GLY A 36 6.03 27.66 -14.98
C GLY A 36 7.37 28.32 -14.67
N SER A 37 7.53 28.94 -13.49
CA SER A 37 8.80 29.57 -13.12
C SER A 37 9.78 28.59 -12.45
N ASP A 38 9.25 27.58 -11.75
CA ASP A 38 10.01 26.57 -11.01
C ASP A 38 10.22 25.29 -11.84
N PRO A 39 11.45 24.73 -11.92
CA PRO A 39 11.71 23.46 -12.60
C PRO A 39 10.83 22.30 -12.12
N ASP A 40 10.61 22.17 -10.82
CA ASP A 40 9.80 21.06 -10.28
C ASP A 40 8.32 21.22 -10.61
N GLU A 41 7.83 22.46 -10.63
CA GLU A 41 6.48 22.78 -11.04
C GLU A 41 6.22 22.43 -12.51
N LYS A 42 7.17 22.72 -13.41
CA LYS A 42 7.08 22.36 -14.82
C LYS A 42 6.95 20.85 -15.01
N GLU A 43 7.77 20.07 -14.31
CA GLU A 43 7.71 18.60 -14.35
C GLU A 43 6.38 18.08 -13.81
N ARG A 44 5.88 18.60 -12.68
CA ARG A 44 4.58 18.20 -12.12
C ARG A 44 3.41 18.50 -13.06
N ARG A 45 3.40 19.69 -13.69
CA ARG A 45 2.35 20.10 -14.65
C ARG A 45 2.39 19.22 -15.90
N LEU A 46 3.58 18.95 -16.41
CA LEU A 46 3.77 18.08 -17.57
C LEU A 46 3.34 16.64 -17.26
N LEU A 47 3.71 16.11 -16.09
CA LEU A 47 3.28 14.79 -15.64
C LEU A 47 1.76 14.68 -15.56
N ALA A 48 1.06 15.70 -15.06
CA ALA A 48 -0.40 15.70 -14.99
C ALA A 48 -1.06 15.61 -16.38
N ILE A 49 -0.52 16.33 -17.37
CA ILE A 49 -1.02 16.30 -18.76
C ILE A 49 -0.76 14.92 -19.39
N ALA A 50 0.46 14.41 -19.24
CA ALA A 50 0.85 13.11 -19.79
C ALA A 50 0.10 11.95 -19.13
N ALA A 51 -0.14 12.02 -17.81
CA ALA A 51 -0.92 11.06 -17.06
C ALA A 51 -2.35 10.93 -17.61
N GLN A 52 -2.99 12.07 -17.90
CA GLN A 52 -4.31 12.08 -18.51
C GLN A 52 -4.30 11.55 -19.95
N ALA A 53 -3.29 11.90 -20.75
CA ALA A 53 -3.22 11.52 -22.16
C ALA A 53 -2.87 10.03 -22.38
N LEU A 54 -2.07 9.45 -21.48
CA LEU A 54 -1.58 8.07 -21.58
C LEU A 54 -2.29 7.10 -20.63
N GLU A 55 -3.22 7.61 -19.82
CA GLU A 55 -3.84 6.87 -18.71
C GLU A 55 -2.80 6.25 -17.74
N ILE A 56 -1.61 6.85 -17.64
CA ILE A 56 -0.55 6.44 -16.70
C ILE A 56 -0.70 7.18 -15.38
N ALA A 57 -0.22 6.58 -14.29
CA ALA A 57 -0.33 7.14 -12.94
C ALA A 57 -1.77 7.44 -12.47
N LEU A 58 -2.78 6.94 -13.21
CA LEU A 58 -4.17 6.95 -12.77
C LEU A 58 -4.41 5.76 -11.83
N ARG A 59 -5.31 5.96 -10.87
CA ARG A 59 -5.84 4.83 -10.10
C ARG A 59 -6.63 3.95 -11.07
N PRO A 60 -6.32 2.64 -11.19
CA PRO A 60 -7.11 1.76 -12.03
C PRO A 60 -8.59 1.89 -11.66
N ALA A 61 -9.46 1.95 -12.68
CA ALA A 61 -10.90 1.94 -12.45
C ALA A 61 -11.25 0.76 -11.53
N ALA A 62 -12.10 1.00 -10.53
CA ALA A 62 -12.50 -0.05 -9.61
C ALA A 62 -13.06 -1.23 -10.44
N PRO A 63 -12.56 -2.45 -10.26
CA PRO A 63 -13.04 -3.58 -11.02
C PRO A 63 -14.54 -3.75 -10.77
N SER A 64 -15.32 -3.89 -11.84
CA SER A 64 -16.77 -4.09 -11.78
C SER A 64 -17.17 -5.39 -11.07
N THR A 65 -16.21 -6.31 -10.90
CA THR A 65 -16.40 -7.59 -10.24
C THR A 65 -15.44 -7.72 -9.06
N LEU A 66 -15.99 -8.07 -7.90
CA LEU A 66 -15.19 -8.39 -6.72
C LEU A 66 -14.75 -9.86 -6.82
N LYS A 67 -13.43 -10.10 -6.84
CA LYS A 67 -12.88 -11.45 -6.72
C LYS A 67 -13.06 -11.93 -5.28
N ARG A 68 -13.92 -12.92 -5.06
CA ARG A 68 -14.07 -13.57 -3.76
C ARG A 68 -12.76 -14.29 -3.42
N ARG A 69 -12.03 -13.76 -2.45
CA ARG A 69 -10.87 -14.42 -1.83
C ARG A 69 -11.34 -15.30 -0.67
N PRO A 70 -10.59 -16.35 -0.32
CA PRO A 70 -10.84 -17.04 0.96
C PRO A 70 -10.76 -16.01 2.10
N GLN A 71 -11.47 -16.27 3.18
CA GLN A 71 -11.37 -15.44 4.37
C GLN A 71 -9.91 -15.38 4.83
N LEU A 72 -9.50 -14.21 5.33
CA LEU A 72 -8.21 -14.07 5.98
C LEU A 72 -8.12 -15.10 7.11
N PRO A 73 -6.95 -15.74 7.32
CA PRO A 73 -6.77 -16.63 8.45
C PRO A 73 -7.05 -15.85 9.74
N GLU A 74 -7.63 -16.53 10.71
CA GLU A 74 -7.90 -15.95 12.03
C GLU A 74 -6.57 -15.48 12.64
N LEU A 75 -6.53 -14.23 13.10
CA LEU A 75 -5.34 -13.67 13.72
C LEU A 75 -4.93 -14.53 14.93
N ALA A 76 -3.63 -14.70 15.11
CA ALA A 76 -3.09 -15.38 16.29
C ALA A 76 -3.69 -14.79 17.58
N LEU A 77 -3.83 -15.64 18.60
CA LEU A 77 -4.39 -15.29 19.91
C LEU A 77 -3.85 -13.93 20.38
N PRO A 78 -4.71 -13.04 20.91
CA PRO A 78 -4.27 -11.72 21.36
C PRO A 78 -3.17 -11.88 22.41
N MET A 79 -2.14 -11.03 22.33
CA MET A 79 -1.10 -11.03 23.34
C MET A 79 -1.70 -10.70 24.70
N LEU A 80 -1.41 -11.54 25.71
CA LEU A 80 -1.88 -11.30 27.07
C LEU A 80 -1.40 -9.92 27.57
N PRO A 81 -2.32 -9.02 28.02
CA PRO A 81 -1.97 -7.72 28.57
C PRO A 81 -0.95 -7.83 29.69
N ASP A 82 -0.03 -6.86 29.76
CA ASP A 82 1.09 -6.89 30.71
C ASP A 82 0.65 -7.04 32.16
N ARG A 83 -0.49 -6.44 32.52
CA ARG A 83 -1.07 -6.52 33.87
C ARG A 83 -1.46 -7.96 34.27
N LEU A 84 -1.85 -8.79 33.31
CA LEU A 84 -2.33 -10.16 33.55
C LEU A 84 -1.22 -11.21 33.48
N ARG A 85 -0.07 -10.88 32.87
CA ARG A 85 1.06 -11.81 32.73
C ARG A 85 1.55 -12.39 34.06
N PRO A 86 1.71 -11.61 35.16
CA PRO A 86 2.12 -12.16 36.44
C PRO A 86 1.10 -13.14 37.02
N LEU A 87 -0.20 -12.81 36.91
CA LEU A 87 -1.30 -13.64 37.43
C LEU A 87 -1.39 -14.98 36.68
N VAL A 88 -1.28 -14.95 35.35
CA VAL A 88 -1.29 -16.17 34.54
C VAL A 88 -0.05 -17.04 34.84
N ARG A 89 1.13 -16.44 35.00
CA ARG A 89 2.34 -17.19 35.41
C ARG A 89 2.17 -17.83 36.79
N ALA A 90 1.56 -17.12 37.75
CA ALA A 90 1.28 -17.67 39.07
C ALA A 90 0.28 -18.85 39.00
N ALA A 91 -0.80 -18.70 38.23
CA ALA A 91 -1.79 -19.77 38.03
C ALA A 91 -1.18 -21.00 37.35
N LEU A 92 -0.32 -20.81 36.34
CA LEU A 92 0.40 -21.90 35.68
C LEU A 92 1.41 -22.60 36.60
N LYS A 93 2.02 -21.86 37.53
CA LYS A 93 2.93 -22.42 38.54
C LYS A 93 2.18 -23.23 39.60
N GLN A 94 0.96 -22.82 39.95
CA GLN A 94 0.10 -23.53 40.91
C GLN A 94 -0.56 -24.78 40.32
N ALA A 95 -0.77 -24.83 39.00
CA ALA A 95 -1.27 -26.01 38.32
C ALA A 95 -0.21 -27.13 38.33
N THR A 96 -0.47 -28.18 39.12
CA THR A 96 0.45 -29.30 39.33
C THR A 96 0.47 -30.29 38.16
N ASP A 97 -0.64 -30.41 37.43
CA ASP A 97 -0.82 -31.37 36.34
C ASP A 97 -1.01 -30.71 34.97
N THR A 98 -0.74 -31.48 33.91
CA THR A 98 -0.87 -31.03 32.51
C THR A 98 -2.31 -30.62 32.18
N ARG A 99 -3.30 -31.29 32.81
CA ARG A 99 -4.72 -30.99 32.62
C ARG A 99 -5.11 -29.65 33.25
N GLY A 100 -4.61 -29.34 34.44
CA GLY A 100 -4.78 -28.04 35.08
C GLY A 100 -4.15 -26.91 34.27
N LYS A 101 -2.92 -27.12 33.77
CA LYS A 101 -2.25 -26.14 32.89
C LYS A 101 -3.04 -25.89 31.61
N ALA A 102 -3.55 -26.94 30.97
CA ALA A 102 -4.38 -26.82 29.78
C ALA A 102 -5.65 -25.98 30.05
N ARG A 103 -6.33 -26.19 31.18
CA ARG A 103 -7.50 -25.40 31.57
C ARG A 103 -7.19 -23.91 31.76
N VAL A 104 -6.05 -23.57 32.37
CA VAL A 104 -5.60 -22.18 32.53
C VAL A 104 -5.37 -21.54 31.15
N VAL A 105 -4.70 -22.25 30.24
CA VAL A 105 -4.47 -21.75 28.86
C VAL A 105 -5.78 -21.60 28.09
N THR A 106 -6.69 -22.57 28.17
CA THR A 106 -8.00 -22.49 27.49
C THR A 106 -8.85 -21.33 28.03
N LEU A 107 -8.80 -21.06 29.33
CA LEU A 107 -9.49 -19.92 29.94
C LEU A 107 -8.96 -18.59 29.41
N VAL A 108 -7.62 -18.46 29.30
CA VAL A 108 -6.98 -17.26 28.74
C VAL A 108 -7.28 -17.10 27.25
N ALA A 109 -7.34 -18.20 26.50
CA ALA A 109 -7.65 -18.18 25.08
C ALA A 109 -9.13 -17.90 24.77
N SER A 110 -10.06 -18.28 25.67
CA SER A 110 -11.50 -18.08 25.48
C SER A 110 -11.97 -16.67 25.85
N HIS A 111 -11.27 -16.00 26.75
CA HIS A 111 -11.51 -14.59 27.02
C HIS A 111 -10.77 -13.78 25.97
N GLY A 112 -11.45 -13.54 24.85
CA GLY A 112 -11.04 -12.54 23.87
C GLY A 112 -10.75 -11.24 24.61
N LEU A 113 -9.47 -10.97 24.86
CA LEU A 113 -9.01 -9.76 25.51
C LEU A 113 -9.25 -8.64 24.49
N VAL A 114 -10.34 -7.90 24.73
CA VAL A 114 -10.72 -6.66 24.05
C VAL A 114 -9.60 -5.63 24.19
#